data_AF-A0A154MTU4-F1
#
_entry.id   AF-A0A154MTU4-F1
#
_cell.length_a   1.000
_cell.length_b   1.000
_cell.length_c   1.000
_cell.angle_alpha   90.00
_cell.angle_beta   90.00
_cell.angle_gamma   90.00
#
_symmetry.space_group_name_H-M   'P 1'
#
loop_
_entity.id
_entity.type
_entity.pdbx_description
1 polymer ?
#
loop_
_entity_poly.entity_id
_entity_poly.type
_entity_poly.pdbx_seq_one_letter_code
_entity_poly.pdbx_strand_id
1 'polypeptide(L)'
;MNTRVLRTELRRSIAPWATLAILVVAFGFLVSFSGPWSKGPLAWDEHWTLAAEWSRFLLVFLWPIAIGAGVIQGMRDSRSGMVELLTTTPRPGWHRAAKLAAALGGLLVLGYLLIFAVGAVQVLFSGAFFTFGWLPIVGVGVLAMLAGAWIGLGIGRLLPHPLTAPAVAVAALVVVIVFQVVPSAGSAFEGALPLRLVLLSPAMDVFKDPFLTTSGRMNLGQAVWLTGLAVTGFLFLATRSKRTKALAVVPALVAAAIAIPVLPGTTAEAKVVDPLATAKVCDGPVCVTRMHEAELARIAGPGKEALRLLSTLPDAPVKIVQLDRRLEPDEVPPRAADTIYADLMDWPLRVAIEPRDVTRVLVGGAGTPSCYSSRGYDKSFLDEIVARTIAASWLLGEWKLVNGESAWLSEQSEGEVAGKWEAFRALPPDVQRARIIAQRQAGLTCQGKQLDILLGGA
;
A
#
# COMPACT_ATOMS: atom_id res chain seq x y z
N MET A 1 -14.01 20.28 31.66
CA MET A 1 -12.74 20.94 31.25
C MET A 1 -13.08 22.32 30.68
N ASN A 2 -12.50 23.43 31.16
CA ASN A 2 -12.88 24.77 30.69
C ASN A 2 -12.41 25.01 29.24
N THR A 3 -13.35 25.00 28.29
CA THR A 3 -13.14 25.21 26.84
C THR A 3 -12.33 26.47 26.52
N ARG A 4 -12.51 27.54 27.31
CA ARG A 4 -11.75 28.79 27.18
C ARG A 4 -10.23 28.59 27.33
N VAL A 5 -9.79 27.76 28.27
CA VAL A 5 -8.35 27.52 28.50
C VAL A 5 -7.73 26.74 27.35
N LEU A 6 -8.44 25.72 26.86
CA LEU A 6 -7.99 24.93 25.70
C LEU A 6 -7.88 25.81 24.44
N ARG A 7 -8.86 26.68 24.21
CA ARG A 7 -8.85 27.63 23.09
C ARG A 7 -7.65 28.59 23.14
N THR A 8 -7.30 29.08 24.31
CA THR A 8 -6.13 29.98 24.46
C THR A 8 -4.82 29.24 24.21
N GLU A 9 -4.67 28.01 24.72
CA GLU A 9 -3.50 27.17 24.45
C GLU A 9 -3.38 26.83 22.96
N LEU A 10 -4.48 26.51 22.28
CA LEU A 10 -4.49 26.26 20.84
C LEU A 10 -4.02 27.47 20.04
N ARG A 11 -4.47 28.69 20.37
CA ARG A 11 -4.08 29.90 19.63
C ARG A 11 -2.64 30.35 19.87
N ARG A 12 -2.08 30.06 21.07
CA ARG A 12 -0.73 30.51 21.44
C ARG A 12 0.34 29.45 21.27
N SER A 13 -0.01 28.19 20.99
CA SER A 13 0.95 27.09 20.82
C SER A 13 1.42 26.96 19.38
N ILE A 14 2.48 26.18 19.17
CA ILE A 14 2.90 25.77 17.82
C ILE A 14 1.93 24.75 17.18
N ALA A 15 0.96 24.22 17.94
CA ALA A 15 0.12 23.12 17.48
C ALA A 15 -0.58 23.41 16.14
N PRO A 16 -1.21 24.57 15.89
CA PRO A 16 -1.87 24.84 14.60
C PRO A 16 -0.89 24.85 13.44
N TRP A 17 0.29 25.45 13.63
CA TRP A 17 1.33 25.51 12.62
C TRP A 17 1.94 24.14 12.32
N ALA A 18 2.16 23.32 13.35
CA ALA A 18 2.63 21.96 13.19
C ALA A 18 1.58 21.07 12.50
N THR A 19 0.30 21.27 12.80
CA THR A 19 -0.81 20.57 12.13
C THR A 19 -0.91 20.99 10.68
N LEU A 20 -0.80 22.29 10.38
CA LEU A 20 -0.73 22.79 9.01
C LEU A 20 0.47 22.21 8.26
N ALA A 21 1.65 22.16 8.89
CA ALA A 21 2.85 21.56 8.29
C ALA A 21 2.63 20.07 7.96
N ILE A 22 1.99 19.31 8.86
CA ILE A 22 1.61 17.91 8.59
C ILE A 22 0.72 17.80 7.36
N LEU A 23 -0.33 18.63 7.26
CA LEU A 23 -1.26 18.60 6.13
C LEU A 23 -0.55 18.98 4.83
N VAL A 24 0.27 20.05 4.85
CA VAL A 24 1.03 20.49 3.68
C VAL A 24 2.01 19.43 3.22
N VAL A 25 2.73 18.77 4.12
CA VAL A 25 3.68 17.71 3.76
C VAL A 25 2.95 16.48 3.24
N ALA A 26 1.86 16.06 3.90
CA ALA A 26 1.08 14.90 3.48
C ALA A 26 0.44 15.10 2.11
N PHE A 27 -0.33 16.17 1.91
CA PHE A 27 -0.97 16.43 0.62
C PHE A 27 0.03 16.86 -0.44
N GLY A 28 1.09 17.59 -0.07
CA GLY A 28 2.21 17.87 -0.95
C GLY A 28 2.84 16.59 -1.48
N PHE A 29 3.04 15.59 -0.62
CA PHE A 29 3.53 14.27 -1.04
C PHE A 29 2.54 13.57 -1.98
N LEU A 30 1.28 13.45 -1.56
CA LEU A 30 0.25 12.68 -2.27
C LEU A 30 -0.08 13.27 -3.66
N VAL A 31 -0.10 14.61 -3.77
CA VAL A 31 -0.52 15.31 -5.00
C VAL A 31 0.66 15.64 -5.91
N SER A 32 1.84 15.99 -5.37
CA SER A 32 2.94 16.51 -6.19
C SER A 32 3.79 15.41 -6.82
N PHE A 33 3.80 14.20 -6.25
CA PHE A 33 4.63 13.11 -6.73
C PHE A 33 3.78 11.99 -7.32
N SER A 34 4.18 11.51 -8.49
CA SER A 34 3.60 10.30 -9.08
C SER A 34 4.27 9.07 -8.48
N GLY A 35 3.48 8.14 -7.97
CA GLY A 35 3.98 6.91 -7.33
C GLY A 35 2.86 5.88 -7.19
N PRO A 36 3.13 4.76 -6.49
CA PRO A 36 2.10 3.74 -6.26
C PRO A 36 0.83 4.29 -5.59
N TRP A 37 0.95 5.32 -4.74
CA TRP A 37 -0.18 5.97 -4.06
C TRP A 37 -1.10 6.79 -4.96
N SER A 38 -0.67 7.14 -6.18
CA SER A 38 -1.50 7.90 -7.14
C SER A 38 -1.87 7.07 -8.38
N LYS A 39 -1.47 5.80 -8.42
CA LYS A 39 -1.78 4.88 -9.51
C LYS A 39 -2.42 3.64 -8.95
N GLY A 40 -3.65 3.36 -9.35
CA GLY A 40 -4.25 2.06 -9.07
C GLY A 40 -3.35 0.92 -9.59
N PRO A 41 -3.37 -0.23 -8.93
CA PRO A 41 -4.37 -0.62 -7.93
C PRO A 41 -4.06 -0.19 -6.50
N LEU A 42 -2.93 0.49 -6.29
CA LEU A 42 -2.44 0.86 -4.96
C LEU A 42 -2.72 2.32 -4.63
N ALA A 43 -3.56 3.01 -5.41
CA ALA A 43 -3.82 4.40 -5.14
C ALA A 43 -4.53 4.55 -3.79
N TRP A 44 -4.17 5.62 -3.08
CA TRP A 44 -4.61 5.86 -1.72
C TRP A 44 -6.13 6.09 -1.58
N ASP A 45 -6.81 6.32 -2.69
CA ASP A 45 -8.25 6.55 -2.85
C ASP A 45 -8.99 5.35 -3.47
N GLU A 46 -8.33 4.22 -3.67
CA GLU A 46 -8.95 3.00 -4.24
C GLU A 46 -9.82 2.27 -3.21
N HIS A 47 -9.38 2.13 -1.95
CA HIS A 47 -10.21 1.56 -0.87
C HIS A 47 -9.79 2.02 0.53
N TRP A 48 -10.68 1.81 1.50
CA TRP A 48 -10.52 2.32 2.88
C TRP A 48 -9.24 1.84 3.57
N THR A 49 -8.86 0.58 3.35
CA THR A 49 -7.63 0.01 3.92
C THR A 49 -6.39 0.68 3.34
N LEU A 50 -6.32 0.89 2.01
CA LEU A 50 -5.20 1.61 1.39
C LEU A 50 -5.10 3.05 1.88
N ALA A 51 -6.23 3.75 2.04
CA ALA A 51 -6.23 5.11 2.60
C ALA A 51 -5.59 5.14 3.99
N ALA A 52 -5.90 4.16 4.84
CA ALA A 52 -5.30 4.02 6.17
C ALA A 52 -3.81 3.64 6.10
N GLU A 53 -3.45 2.73 5.21
CA GLU A 53 -2.07 2.27 5.01
C GLU A 53 -1.16 3.39 4.52
N TRP A 54 -1.58 4.14 3.50
CA TRP A 54 -0.84 5.30 3.00
C TRP A 54 -0.75 6.42 4.03
N SER A 55 -1.84 6.69 4.77
CA SER A 55 -1.79 7.64 5.89
C SER A 55 -0.73 7.23 6.91
N ARG A 56 -0.61 5.94 7.19
CA ARG A 56 0.36 5.42 8.13
C ARG A 56 1.79 5.34 7.55
N PHE A 57 1.95 5.09 6.27
CA PHE A 57 3.23 5.23 5.56
C PHE A 57 3.75 6.67 5.66
N LEU A 58 2.88 7.67 5.51
CA LEU A 58 3.27 9.09 5.62
C LEU A 58 3.88 9.44 6.99
N LEU A 59 3.70 8.64 8.04
CA LEU A 59 4.38 8.84 9.32
C LEU A 59 5.91 8.82 9.21
N VAL A 60 6.49 8.29 8.12
CA VAL A 60 7.92 8.49 7.79
C VAL A 60 8.29 9.97 7.85
N PHE A 61 7.43 10.84 7.33
CA PHE A 61 7.62 12.29 7.28
C PHE A 61 6.92 13.01 8.43
N LEU A 62 5.72 12.56 8.80
CA LEU A 62 4.88 13.27 9.77
C LEU A 62 5.34 13.09 11.22
N TRP A 63 5.90 11.92 11.57
CA TRP A 63 6.32 11.63 12.94
C TRP A 63 7.52 12.48 13.41
N PRO A 64 8.57 12.70 12.59
CA PRO A 64 9.63 13.67 12.88
C PRO A 64 9.10 15.10 13.12
N ILE A 65 8.11 15.54 12.33
CA ILE A 65 7.47 16.86 12.49
C ILE A 65 6.75 16.91 13.84
N ALA A 66 6.00 15.87 14.20
CA ALA A 66 5.29 15.78 15.48
C ALA A 66 6.25 15.85 16.67
N ILE A 67 7.37 15.10 16.62
CA ILE A 67 8.40 15.13 17.66
C ILE A 67 9.04 16.51 17.74
N GLY A 68 9.49 17.07 16.62
CA GLY A 68 10.12 18.39 16.57
C GLY A 68 9.21 19.50 17.12
N ALA A 69 7.93 19.50 16.73
CA ALA A 69 6.92 20.41 17.25
C ALA A 69 6.72 20.22 18.77
N GLY A 70 6.69 18.97 19.24
CA GLY A 70 6.69 18.63 20.66
C GLY A 70 7.89 19.24 21.39
N VAL A 71 9.10 19.09 20.85
CA VAL A 71 10.32 19.65 21.45
C VAL A 71 10.23 21.18 21.54
N ILE A 72 9.82 21.86 20.47
CA ILE A 72 9.66 23.32 20.47
C ILE A 72 8.67 23.77 21.54
N GLN A 73 7.51 23.10 21.62
CA GLN A 73 6.48 23.43 22.60
C GLN A 73 6.95 23.11 24.03
N GLY A 74 7.71 22.03 24.24
CA GLY A 74 8.26 21.63 25.54
C GLY A 74 9.31 22.59 26.08
N MET A 75 10.06 23.25 25.19
CA MET A 75 11.07 24.27 25.53
C MET A 75 10.49 25.65 25.85
N ARG A 76 9.20 25.88 25.59
CA ARG A 76 8.57 27.19 25.68
C ARG A 76 8.74 27.82 27.06
N ASP A 77 8.37 27.10 28.11
CA ASP A 77 8.37 27.62 29.47
C ASP A 77 9.79 27.96 29.96
N SER A 78 10.79 27.15 29.59
CA SER A 78 12.20 27.40 29.90
C SER A 78 12.78 28.58 29.13
N ARG A 79 12.43 28.74 27.85
CA ARG A 79 12.90 29.88 27.04
C ARG A 79 12.32 31.21 27.49
N SER A 80 11.09 31.21 28.01
CA SER A 80 10.45 32.40 28.56
C SER A 80 10.85 32.70 30.00
N GLY A 81 11.76 31.93 30.61
CA GLY A 81 12.19 32.12 32.01
C GLY A 81 11.07 31.92 33.03
N MET A 82 9.92 31.38 32.62
CA MET A 82 8.73 31.30 33.48
C MET A 82 8.78 30.11 34.43
N VAL A 83 9.77 29.21 34.31
CA VAL A 83 9.80 27.96 35.09
C VAL A 83 9.73 28.22 36.60
N GLU A 84 10.45 29.22 37.11
CA GLU A 84 10.48 29.58 38.54
C GLU A 84 9.17 30.20 39.03
N LEU A 85 8.53 31.04 38.20
CA LEU A 85 7.21 31.61 38.50
C LEU A 85 6.11 30.54 38.51
N LEU A 86 6.31 29.47 37.75
CA LEU A 86 5.34 28.41 37.59
C LEU A 86 5.51 27.30 38.62
N THR A 87 6.69 27.16 39.23
CA THR A 87 6.92 26.23 40.34
C THR A 87 6.31 26.71 41.65
N THR A 88 6.14 28.03 41.82
CA THR A 88 5.52 28.65 43.00
C THR A 88 3.98 28.67 42.96
N THR A 89 3.37 28.41 41.80
CA THR A 89 1.91 28.28 41.72
C THR A 89 1.40 27.01 42.43
N PRO A 90 0.31 27.09 43.22
CA PRO A 90 -0.18 25.98 44.04
C PRO A 90 -0.81 24.83 43.25
N ARG A 91 -0.88 24.91 41.92
CA ARG A 91 -1.51 23.86 41.09
C ARG A 91 -0.53 22.71 40.80
N PRO A 92 -1.01 21.45 40.82
CA PRO A 92 -0.19 20.29 40.48
C PRO A 92 0.36 20.41 39.05
N GLY A 93 1.67 20.15 38.88
CA GLY A 93 2.34 20.26 37.57
C GLY A 93 1.76 19.35 36.49
N TRP A 94 1.20 18.20 36.88
CA TRP A 94 0.60 17.23 35.96
C TRP A 94 -0.65 17.78 35.24
N HIS A 95 -1.44 18.65 35.88
CA HIS A 95 -2.61 19.26 35.24
C HIS A 95 -2.21 20.21 34.12
N ARG A 96 -1.09 20.91 34.26
CA ARG A 96 -0.56 21.76 33.17
C ARG A 96 -0.03 20.89 32.04
N ALA A 97 0.77 19.88 32.38
CA ALA A 97 1.30 18.91 31.42
C ALA A 97 0.18 18.28 30.59
N ALA A 98 -0.91 17.86 31.23
CA ALA A 98 -2.08 17.27 30.56
C ALA A 98 -2.74 18.22 29.56
N LYS A 99 -2.91 19.51 29.91
CA LYS A 99 -3.52 20.48 28.98
C LYS A 99 -2.65 20.73 27.76
N LEU A 100 -1.35 20.87 27.95
CA LEU A 100 -0.38 21.08 26.88
C LEU A 100 -0.33 19.86 25.96
N ALA A 101 -0.21 18.67 26.55
CA ALA A 101 -0.16 17.39 25.85
C ALA A 101 -1.46 17.12 25.07
N ALA A 102 -2.62 17.42 25.65
CA ALA A 102 -3.91 17.28 25.00
C ALA A 102 -4.09 18.28 23.84
N ALA A 103 -3.68 19.54 24.02
CA ALA A 103 -3.81 20.55 22.97
C ALA A 103 -2.92 20.24 21.75
N LEU A 104 -1.64 19.91 21.99
CA LEU A 104 -0.72 19.56 20.92
C LEU A 104 -1.09 18.21 20.30
N GLY A 105 -1.20 17.16 21.11
CA GLY A 105 -1.51 15.81 20.64
C GLY A 105 -2.84 15.75 19.90
N GLY A 106 -3.89 16.39 20.45
CA GLY A 106 -5.21 16.40 19.83
C GLY A 106 -5.24 17.07 18.45
N LEU A 107 -4.50 18.17 18.26
CA LEU A 107 -4.48 18.86 16.98
C LEU A 107 -3.64 18.13 15.93
N LEU A 108 -2.52 17.52 16.32
CA LEU A 108 -1.72 16.69 15.42
C LEU A 108 -2.47 15.42 15.01
N VAL A 109 -3.19 14.79 15.95
CA VAL A 109 -4.11 13.68 15.67
C VAL A 109 -5.21 14.11 14.71
N LEU A 110 -5.79 15.31 14.91
CA LEU A 110 -6.79 15.84 13.97
C LEU A 110 -6.19 16.01 12.57
N GLY A 111 -4.97 16.54 12.45
CA GLY A 111 -4.26 16.63 11.16
C GLY A 111 -4.09 15.28 10.48
N TYR A 112 -3.65 14.27 11.23
CA TYR A 112 -3.54 12.89 10.75
C TYR A 112 -4.90 12.30 10.30
N LEU A 113 -5.94 12.47 11.11
CA LEU A 113 -7.28 11.99 10.79
C LEU A 113 -7.89 12.72 9.58
N LEU A 114 -7.57 13.99 9.37
CA LEU A 114 -8.01 14.74 8.19
C LEU A 114 -7.39 14.16 6.90
N ILE A 115 -6.12 13.74 6.93
CA ILE A 115 -5.47 13.08 5.79
C ILE A 115 -6.25 11.81 5.42
N PHE A 116 -6.49 10.94 6.42
CA PHE A 116 -7.28 9.73 6.21
C PHE A 116 -8.70 10.05 5.75
N ALA A 117 -9.36 11.05 6.36
CA ALA A 117 -10.74 11.42 6.03
C ALA A 117 -10.89 11.88 4.58
N VAL A 118 -9.91 12.60 4.02
CA VAL A 118 -9.96 12.98 2.60
C VAL A 118 -9.92 11.73 1.70
N GLY A 119 -9.02 10.78 1.95
CA GLY A 119 -8.99 9.52 1.21
C GLY A 119 -10.28 8.72 1.38
N ALA A 120 -10.76 8.57 2.62
CA ALA A 120 -12.01 7.87 2.93
C ALA A 120 -13.24 8.48 2.24
N VAL A 121 -13.31 9.82 2.15
CA VAL A 121 -14.38 10.52 1.42
C VAL A 121 -14.31 10.24 -0.07
N GLN A 122 -13.11 10.22 -0.68
CA GLN A 122 -12.94 9.88 -2.10
C GLN A 122 -13.38 8.44 -2.38
N VAL A 123 -12.98 7.50 -1.52
CA VAL A 123 -13.39 6.08 -1.60
C VAL A 123 -14.91 5.91 -1.47
N LEU A 124 -15.55 6.70 -0.58
CA LEU A 124 -17.00 6.65 -0.41
C LEU A 124 -17.74 7.05 -1.70
N PHE A 125 -17.23 8.04 -2.43
CA PHE A 125 -17.82 8.51 -3.68
C PHE A 125 -17.54 7.59 -4.87
N SER A 126 -16.47 6.78 -4.83
CA SER A 126 -16.18 5.79 -5.88
C SER A 126 -16.99 4.49 -5.73
N GLY A 127 -17.70 4.29 -4.61
CA GLY A 127 -18.45 3.05 -4.36
C GLY A 127 -17.55 1.84 -4.09
N ALA A 128 -16.29 2.09 -3.73
CA ALA A 128 -15.28 1.07 -3.55
C ALA A 128 -15.47 0.24 -2.26
N PHE A 129 -14.72 -0.86 -2.18
CA PHE A 129 -14.82 -1.86 -1.13
C PHE A 129 -14.66 -1.28 0.28
N PHE A 130 -15.62 -1.61 1.16
CA PHE A 130 -15.63 -1.22 2.57
C PHE A 130 -15.39 -2.43 3.49
N THR A 131 -14.46 -2.26 4.44
CA THR A 131 -14.17 -3.22 5.51
C THR A 131 -13.84 -2.44 6.78
N PHE A 132 -13.94 -3.06 7.96
CA PHE A 132 -13.47 -2.46 9.21
C PHE A 132 -11.96 -2.67 9.48
N GLY A 133 -11.24 -3.34 8.56
CA GLY A 133 -9.81 -3.61 8.67
C GLY A 133 -8.93 -2.35 8.79
N TRP A 134 -9.41 -1.18 8.35
CA TRP A 134 -8.70 0.08 8.48
C TRP A 134 -8.65 0.63 9.93
N LEU A 135 -9.61 0.25 10.80
CA LEU A 135 -9.72 0.78 12.16
C LEU A 135 -8.44 0.59 13.00
N PRO A 136 -7.89 -0.63 13.13
CA PRO A 136 -6.64 -0.82 13.89
C PRO A 136 -5.46 -0.08 13.26
N ILE A 137 -5.41 0.04 11.92
CA ILE A 137 -4.34 0.73 11.20
C ILE A 137 -4.33 2.23 11.55
N VAL A 138 -5.50 2.89 11.43
CA VAL A 138 -5.67 4.31 11.79
C VAL A 138 -5.45 4.50 13.30
N GLY A 139 -5.96 3.59 14.13
CA GLY A 139 -5.78 3.65 15.59
C GLY A 139 -4.31 3.63 16.00
N VAL A 140 -3.50 2.76 15.39
CA VAL A 140 -2.04 2.75 15.63
C VAL A 140 -1.39 4.05 15.13
N GLY A 141 -1.81 4.60 13.99
CA GLY A 141 -1.33 5.89 13.51
C GLY A 141 -1.65 7.06 14.46
N VAL A 142 -2.85 7.07 15.05
CA VAL A 142 -3.24 8.03 16.10
C VAL A 142 -2.33 7.91 17.32
N LEU A 143 -2.08 6.69 17.80
CA LEU A 143 -1.15 6.43 18.91
C LEU A 143 0.27 6.88 18.58
N ALA A 144 0.73 6.68 17.34
CA ALA A 144 2.03 7.15 16.89
C ALA A 144 2.17 8.67 16.94
N MET A 145 1.15 9.40 16.50
CA MET A 145 1.11 10.86 16.57
C MET A 145 1.13 11.38 18.01
N LEU A 146 0.35 10.75 18.91
CA LEU A 146 0.38 11.08 20.34
C LEU A 146 1.75 10.79 20.96
N ALA A 147 2.33 9.63 20.65
CA ALA A 147 3.64 9.23 21.14
C ALA A 147 4.73 10.22 20.71
N GLY A 148 4.76 10.58 19.41
CA GLY A 148 5.72 11.54 18.88
C GLY A 148 5.59 12.91 19.54
N ALA A 149 4.35 13.43 19.63
CA ALA A 149 4.07 14.71 20.26
C ALA A 149 4.50 14.76 21.74
N TRP A 150 4.14 13.73 22.52
CA TRP A 150 4.37 13.71 23.97
C TRP A 150 5.82 13.42 24.32
N ILE A 151 6.49 12.55 23.58
CA ILE A 151 7.94 12.36 23.73
C ILE A 151 8.68 13.64 23.37
N GLY A 152 8.32 14.31 22.27
CA GLY A 152 8.89 15.60 21.92
C GLY A 152 8.74 16.62 23.05
N LEU A 153 7.53 16.75 23.62
CA LEU A 153 7.27 17.62 24.77
C LEU A 153 8.19 17.29 25.97
N GLY A 154 8.33 16.01 26.29
CA GLY A 154 9.22 15.53 27.34
C GLY A 154 10.68 15.90 27.08
N ILE A 155 11.20 15.61 25.88
CA ILE A 155 12.58 15.90 25.48
C ILE A 155 12.86 17.40 25.51
N GLY A 156 11.95 18.24 24.97
CA GLY A 156 12.10 19.69 24.99
C GLY A 156 12.17 20.27 26.41
N ARG A 157 11.48 19.66 27.36
CA ARG A 157 11.59 20.02 28.78
C ARG A 157 12.91 19.58 29.42
N LEU A 158 13.49 18.48 28.97
CA LEU A 158 14.74 17.94 29.51
C LEU A 158 15.98 18.65 28.95
N LEU A 159 15.93 19.03 27.67
CA LEU A 159 17.06 19.58 26.91
C LEU A 159 16.65 20.91 26.26
N PRO A 160 16.55 22.01 27.03
CA PRO A 160 16.06 23.29 26.53
C PRO A 160 17.13 24.06 25.71
N HIS A 161 17.62 23.46 24.63
CA HIS A 161 18.62 24.03 23.74
C HIS A 161 18.02 24.33 22.35
N PRO A 162 18.39 25.44 21.67
CA PRO A 162 17.87 25.77 20.34
C PRO A 162 18.03 24.66 19.30
N LEU A 163 19.13 23.92 19.38
CA LEU A 163 19.43 22.81 18.46
C LEU A 163 18.72 21.49 18.80
N THR A 164 18.06 21.36 19.96
CA THR A 164 17.40 20.09 20.35
C THR A 164 16.28 19.73 19.38
N ALA A 165 15.45 20.70 18.98
CA ALA A 165 14.32 20.44 18.07
C ALA A 165 14.76 19.91 16.70
N PRO A 166 15.66 20.58 15.95
CA PRO A 166 16.12 20.05 14.67
C PRO A 166 16.92 18.74 14.83
N ALA A 167 17.79 18.62 15.84
CA ALA A 167 18.58 17.40 16.05
C ALA A 167 17.69 16.18 16.32
N VAL A 168 16.69 16.32 17.19
CA VAL A 168 15.76 15.23 17.54
C VAL A 168 14.83 14.90 16.37
N ALA A 169 14.36 15.90 15.61
CA ALA A 169 13.56 15.66 14.42
C ALA A 169 14.35 14.89 13.35
N VAL A 170 15.59 15.30 13.08
CA VAL A 170 16.48 14.59 12.14
C VAL A 170 16.80 13.18 12.64
N ALA A 171 17.10 13.01 13.93
CA ALA A 171 17.33 11.69 14.52
C ALA A 171 16.09 10.79 14.38
N ALA A 172 14.89 11.32 14.63
CA ALA A 172 13.64 10.58 14.45
C ALA A 172 13.43 10.19 12.98
N LEU A 173 13.70 11.09 12.03
CA LEU A 173 13.62 10.80 10.60
C LEU A 173 14.59 9.69 10.21
N VAL A 174 15.85 9.78 10.63
CA VAL A 174 16.87 8.76 10.36
C VAL A 174 16.46 7.41 10.93
N VAL A 175 15.97 7.35 12.17
CA VAL A 175 15.50 6.10 12.79
C VAL A 175 14.36 5.49 11.98
N VAL A 176 13.37 6.28 11.57
CA VAL A 176 12.26 5.76 10.77
C VAL A 176 12.75 5.30 9.40
N ILE A 177 13.61 6.05 8.71
CA ILE A 177 14.19 5.65 7.42
C ILE A 177 14.98 4.34 7.56
N VAL A 178 15.80 4.19 8.59
CA VAL A 178 16.57 2.96 8.85
C VAL A 178 15.61 1.78 8.99
N PHE A 179 14.49 1.94 9.73
CA PHE A 179 13.47 0.90 9.83
C PHE A 179 12.73 0.62 8.52
N GLN A 180 12.68 1.55 7.56
CA GLN A 180 12.09 1.28 6.24
C GLN A 180 13.10 0.61 5.28
N VAL A 181 14.35 1.03 5.30
CA VAL A 181 15.35 0.64 4.29
C VAL A 181 16.04 -0.68 4.64
N VAL A 182 16.45 -0.89 5.89
CA VAL A 182 17.17 -2.10 6.30
C VAL A 182 16.42 -3.41 6.03
N PRO A 183 15.10 -3.54 6.31
CA PRO A 183 14.36 -4.77 6.02
C PRO A 183 13.96 -4.91 4.54
N SER A 184 14.22 -3.91 3.70
CA SER A 184 13.74 -3.94 2.31
C SER A 184 14.53 -4.98 1.49
N ALA A 185 13.78 -5.85 0.81
CA ALA A 185 14.34 -6.90 -0.04
C ALA A 185 15.19 -6.29 -1.16
N GLY A 186 16.42 -6.79 -1.33
CA GLY A 186 17.39 -6.28 -2.29
C GLY A 186 18.22 -5.10 -1.78
N SER A 187 18.11 -4.72 -0.51
CA SER A 187 19.02 -3.75 0.10
C SER A 187 20.34 -4.39 0.54
N ALA A 188 21.41 -3.60 0.59
CA ALA A 188 22.72 -4.07 1.08
C ALA A 188 22.73 -4.50 2.56
N PHE A 189 21.65 -4.21 3.30
CA PHE A 189 21.52 -4.49 4.73
C PHE A 189 20.39 -5.48 5.03
N GLU A 190 19.91 -6.21 4.02
CA GLU A 190 18.85 -7.19 4.20
C GLU A 190 19.22 -8.20 5.30
N GLY A 191 18.32 -8.38 6.26
CA GLY A 191 18.54 -9.27 7.42
C GLY A 191 19.39 -8.69 8.56
N ALA A 192 19.90 -7.46 8.46
CA ALA A 192 20.72 -6.86 9.52
C ALA A 192 19.94 -6.53 10.81
N LEU A 193 18.62 -6.34 10.71
CA LEU A 193 17.74 -6.13 11.86
C LEU A 193 16.62 -7.17 11.88
N PRO A 194 16.32 -7.79 13.05
CA PRO A 194 15.13 -8.62 13.21
C PRO A 194 13.86 -7.82 12.89
N LEU A 195 12.94 -8.43 12.13
CA LEU A 195 11.68 -7.80 11.74
C LEU A 195 10.89 -7.25 12.94
N ARG A 196 10.92 -7.94 14.07
CA ARG A 196 10.25 -7.49 15.31
C ARG A 196 10.72 -6.10 15.77
N LEU A 197 11.99 -5.76 15.58
CA LEU A 197 12.51 -4.43 15.92
C LEU A 197 12.08 -3.38 14.90
N VAL A 198 12.13 -3.73 13.62
CA VAL A 198 11.64 -2.89 12.52
C VAL A 198 10.18 -2.51 12.71
N LEU A 199 9.35 -3.46 13.17
CA LEU A 199 7.94 -3.25 13.43
C LEU A 199 7.65 -2.32 14.63
N LEU A 200 8.65 -1.91 15.40
CA LEU A 200 8.50 -0.83 16.38
C LEU A 200 8.41 0.55 15.71
N SER A 201 8.69 0.64 14.41
CA SER A 201 8.50 1.84 13.62
C SER A 201 7.04 2.32 13.68
N PRO A 202 6.80 3.64 13.89
CA PRO A 202 5.46 4.20 13.82
C PRO A 202 4.88 4.11 12.40
N ALA A 203 5.74 4.18 11.38
CA ALA A 203 5.36 4.14 9.98
C ALA A 203 5.31 2.70 9.44
N MET A 204 4.43 2.47 8.48
CA MET A 204 4.40 1.20 7.73
C MET A 204 5.29 1.27 6.49
N ASP A 205 5.73 0.10 6.07
CA ASP A 205 6.44 -0.11 4.81
C ASP A 205 5.52 0.08 3.60
N VAL A 206 6.11 0.34 2.43
CA VAL A 206 5.40 0.51 1.17
C VAL A 206 4.56 -0.73 0.88
N PHE A 207 3.28 -0.49 0.61
CA PHE A 207 2.34 -1.56 0.29
C PHE A 207 2.51 -2.01 -1.16
N LYS A 208 2.49 -3.32 -1.39
CA LYS A 208 2.69 -3.92 -2.71
C LYS A 208 1.46 -4.66 -3.21
N ASP A 209 0.64 -5.20 -2.31
CA ASP A 209 -0.52 -6.01 -2.64
C ASP A 209 -1.76 -5.50 -1.89
N PRO A 210 -2.81 -5.03 -2.57
CA PRO A 210 -4.00 -4.47 -1.92
C PRO A 210 -4.89 -5.50 -1.21
N PHE A 211 -4.67 -6.80 -1.43
CA PHE A 211 -5.39 -7.86 -0.73
C PHE A 211 -4.82 -8.17 0.65
N LEU A 212 -3.64 -7.62 0.97
CA LEU A 212 -3.04 -7.77 2.29
C LEU A 212 -3.59 -6.73 3.26
N THR A 213 -3.65 -7.13 4.52
CA THR A 213 -3.93 -6.26 5.66
C THR A 213 -2.95 -6.56 6.78
N THR A 214 -3.03 -5.79 7.85
CA THR A 214 -2.13 -5.95 9.01
C THR A 214 -2.66 -7.00 9.97
N SER A 215 -1.77 -7.87 10.46
CA SER A 215 -2.19 -8.88 11.45
C SER A 215 -2.56 -8.23 12.79
N GLY A 216 -3.49 -8.86 13.52
CA GLY A 216 -3.88 -8.39 14.85
C GLY A 216 -2.68 -8.31 15.81
N ARG A 217 -1.71 -9.23 15.69
CA ARG A 217 -0.46 -9.24 16.46
C ARG A 217 0.41 -8.02 16.18
N MET A 218 0.56 -7.64 14.90
CA MET A 218 1.30 -6.45 14.51
C MET A 218 0.68 -5.19 15.13
N ASN A 219 -0.64 -5.01 14.96
CA ASN A 219 -1.36 -3.84 15.48
C ASN A 219 -1.33 -3.78 17.01
N LEU A 220 -1.52 -4.92 17.70
CA LEU A 220 -1.48 -4.99 19.16
C LEU A 220 -0.09 -4.65 19.70
N GLY A 221 0.97 -5.28 19.15
CA GLY A 221 2.33 -5.02 19.57
C GLY A 221 2.72 -3.55 19.38
N GLN A 222 2.35 -2.95 18.25
CA GLN A 222 2.59 -1.53 17.98
C GLN A 222 1.78 -0.60 18.88
N ALA A 223 0.50 -0.93 19.14
CA ALA A 223 -0.33 -0.17 20.05
C ALA A 223 0.26 -0.15 21.47
N VAL A 224 0.72 -1.30 21.98
CA VAL A 224 1.38 -1.42 23.29
C VAL A 224 2.64 -0.56 23.32
N TRP A 225 3.52 -0.70 22.33
CA TRP A 225 4.77 0.06 22.22
C TRP A 225 4.54 1.57 22.20
N LEU A 226 3.69 2.05 21.28
CA LEU A 226 3.43 3.48 21.10
C LEU A 226 2.69 4.08 22.31
N THR A 227 1.85 3.31 22.98
CA THR A 227 1.23 3.72 24.25
C THR A 227 2.30 3.88 25.34
N GLY A 228 3.22 2.93 25.48
CA GLY A 228 4.33 3.04 26.43
C GLY A 228 5.23 4.25 26.16
N LEU A 229 5.50 4.54 24.88
CA LEU A 229 6.20 5.74 24.44
C LEU A 229 5.44 7.03 24.80
N ALA A 230 4.14 7.09 24.53
CA ALA A 230 3.31 8.23 24.88
C ALA A 230 3.32 8.48 26.40
N VAL A 231 3.07 7.44 27.20
CA VAL A 231 3.10 7.52 28.67
C VAL A 231 4.46 8.00 29.17
N THR A 232 5.56 7.49 28.60
CA THR A 232 6.93 7.93 28.91
C THR A 232 7.14 9.41 28.65
N GLY A 233 6.75 9.90 27.46
CA GLY A 233 6.79 11.31 27.11
C GLY A 233 5.97 12.20 28.06
N PHE A 234 4.77 11.75 28.42
CA PHE A 234 3.92 12.43 29.38
C PHE A 234 4.54 12.49 30.78
N LEU A 235 5.14 11.40 31.26
CA LEU A 235 5.81 11.36 32.56
C LEU A 235 7.06 12.26 32.59
N PHE A 236 7.83 12.32 31.51
CA PHE A 236 8.93 13.29 31.39
C PHE A 236 8.44 14.74 31.51
N LEU A 237 7.27 15.04 30.94
CA LEU A 237 6.65 16.35 31.03
C LEU A 237 6.14 16.65 32.45
N ALA A 238 5.50 15.67 33.10
CA ALA A 238 4.82 15.84 34.38
C ALA A 238 5.75 15.83 35.60
N THR A 239 6.89 15.12 35.52
CA THR A 239 7.80 14.92 36.67
C THR A 239 8.77 16.09 36.88
N ARG A 240 9.13 16.33 38.15
CA ARG A 240 10.04 17.43 38.54
C ARG A 240 11.45 16.94 38.92
N SER A 241 11.57 15.85 39.68
CA SER A 241 12.86 15.39 40.21
C SER A 241 13.68 14.59 39.18
N LYS A 242 15.02 14.60 39.30
CA LYS A 242 15.92 13.81 38.44
C LYS A 242 15.66 12.30 38.58
N ARG A 243 15.42 11.81 39.80
CA ARG A 243 15.12 10.39 40.06
C ARG A 243 13.81 9.94 39.40
N THR A 244 12.74 10.73 39.53
CA THR A 244 11.46 10.44 38.87
C THR A 244 11.54 10.53 37.35
N LYS A 245 12.42 11.38 36.82
CA LYS A 245 12.69 11.44 35.37
C LYS A 245 13.39 10.18 34.88
N ALA A 246 14.34 9.62 35.63
CA ALA A 246 14.96 8.34 35.26
C ALA A 246 13.91 7.21 35.24
N LEU A 247 13.02 7.18 36.24
CA LEU A 247 11.91 6.21 36.30
C LEU A 247 10.85 6.42 35.21
N ALA A 248 10.77 7.60 34.58
CA ALA A 248 9.80 7.87 33.52
C ALA A 248 10.06 7.05 32.25
N VAL A 249 11.24 6.42 32.09
CA VAL A 249 11.58 5.52 30.97
C VAL A 249 10.98 4.12 31.14
N VAL A 250 10.60 3.74 32.37
CA VAL A 250 10.10 2.39 32.69
C VAL A 250 8.90 1.98 31.81
N PRO A 251 7.88 2.81 31.55
CA PRO A 251 6.75 2.42 30.71
C PRO A 251 7.16 2.03 29.29
N ALA A 252 8.13 2.73 28.68
CA ALA A 252 8.65 2.36 27.36
C ALA A 252 9.39 1.02 27.41
N LEU A 253 10.22 0.78 28.44
CA LEU A 253 10.95 -0.48 28.59
C LEU A 253 10.00 -1.67 28.80
N VAL A 254 8.99 -1.49 29.65
CA VAL A 254 7.94 -2.50 29.87
C VAL A 254 7.15 -2.75 28.59
N ALA A 255 6.77 -1.68 27.89
CA ALA A 255 6.05 -1.81 26.62
C ALA A 255 6.89 -2.50 25.55
N ALA A 256 8.20 -2.24 25.46
CA ALA A 256 9.10 -2.97 24.55
C ALA A 256 9.20 -4.46 24.93
N ALA A 257 9.36 -4.77 26.22
CA ALA A 257 9.43 -6.14 26.71
C ALA A 257 8.14 -6.94 26.42
N ILE A 258 6.99 -6.28 26.38
CA ILE A 258 5.70 -6.89 26.01
C ILE A 258 5.51 -6.92 24.49
N ALA A 259 5.82 -5.83 23.78
CA ALA A 259 5.55 -5.69 22.35
C ALA A 259 6.44 -6.63 21.52
N ILE A 260 7.74 -6.72 21.81
CA ILE A 260 8.69 -7.49 21.00
C ILE A 260 8.29 -8.97 20.88
N PRO A 261 7.89 -9.69 21.94
CA PRO A 261 7.40 -11.07 21.83
C PRO A 261 6.06 -11.20 21.09
N VAL A 262 5.17 -10.21 21.21
CA VAL A 262 3.85 -10.22 20.56
C VAL A 262 4.00 -9.99 19.05
N LEU A 263 4.92 -9.12 18.64
CA LEU A 263 5.16 -8.75 17.25
C LEU A 263 5.52 -9.98 16.40
N PRO A 264 5.03 -10.03 15.14
CA PRO A 264 5.29 -11.13 14.23
C PRO A 264 6.76 -11.24 13.87
N GLY A 265 7.22 -12.48 13.64
CA GLY A 265 8.62 -12.78 13.33
C GLY A 265 8.96 -12.65 11.85
N THR A 266 7.98 -12.81 10.97
CA THR A 266 8.14 -12.80 9.51
C THR A 266 7.17 -11.84 8.84
N THR A 267 7.47 -11.45 7.60
CA THR A 267 6.62 -10.54 6.81
C THR A 267 5.26 -11.17 6.52
N ALA A 268 5.21 -12.48 6.28
CA ALA A 268 3.98 -13.25 6.10
C ALA A 268 3.09 -13.30 7.36
N GLU A 269 3.68 -13.25 8.56
CA GLU A 269 2.91 -13.13 9.81
C GLU A 269 2.45 -11.69 10.08
N ALA A 270 3.13 -10.68 9.52
CA ALA A 270 2.83 -9.26 9.71
C ALA A 270 1.75 -8.77 8.74
N LYS A 271 1.86 -9.17 7.47
CA LYS A 271 0.95 -8.83 6.38
C LYS A 271 0.17 -10.11 6.03
N VAL A 272 -1.12 -10.12 6.36
CA VAL A 272 -2.02 -11.28 6.18
C VAL A 272 -3.05 -10.99 5.11
N VAL A 273 -3.47 -12.00 4.37
CA VAL A 273 -4.54 -11.87 3.37
C VAL A 273 -5.85 -11.50 4.07
N ASP A 274 -6.55 -10.49 3.57
CA ASP A 274 -7.90 -10.16 4.03
C ASP A 274 -8.91 -11.16 3.42
N PRO A 275 -9.52 -12.05 4.22
CA PRO A 275 -10.45 -13.05 3.72
C PRO A 275 -11.73 -12.41 3.16
N LEU A 276 -12.13 -11.22 3.63
CA LEU A 276 -13.28 -10.51 3.10
C LEU A 276 -12.97 -9.89 1.75
N ALA A 277 -11.77 -9.35 1.56
CA ALA A 277 -11.35 -8.77 0.28
C ALA A 277 -11.22 -9.84 -0.81
N THR A 278 -10.70 -11.02 -0.45
CA THR A 278 -10.39 -12.12 -1.38
C THR A 278 -11.54 -13.09 -1.63
N ALA A 279 -12.60 -13.05 -0.81
CA ALA A 279 -13.81 -13.85 -1.02
C ALA A 279 -14.31 -13.70 -2.46
N LYS A 280 -14.63 -14.82 -3.13
CA LYS A 280 -15.09 -14.77 -4.53
C LYS A 280 -16.58 -14.43 -4.61
N VAL A 281 -16.93 -13.55 -5.53
CA VAL A 281 -18.29 -13.19 -5.92
C VAL A 281 -18.42 -13.46 -7.42
N CYS A 282 -19.45 -14.21 -7.82
CA CYS A 282 -19.57 -14.72 -9.19
C CYS A 282 -20.88 -14.31 -9.86
N ASP A 283 -20.80 -14.03 -11.16
CA ASP A 283 -21.93 -14.02 -12.09
C ASP A 283 -21.76 -15.16 -13.10
N GLY A 284 -22.43 -16.28 -12.82
CA GLY A 284 -22.28 -17.50 -13.59
C GLY A 284 -20.83 -18.02 -13.55
N PRO A 285 -20.16 -18.23 -14.70
CA PRO A 285 -18.80 -18.76 -14.74
C PRO A 285 -17.70 -17.71 -14.47
N VAL A 286 -18.06 -16.44 -14.25
CA VAL A 286 -17.09 -15.36 -14.02
C VAL A 286 -17.11 -14.96 -12.55
N CYS A 287 -15.98 -15.16 -11.88
CA CYS A 287 -15.80 -14.85 -10.46
C CYS A 287 -14.72 -13.77 -10.27
N VAL A 288 -15.06 -12.73 -9.52
CA VAL A 288 -14.11 -11.71 -9.05
C VAL A 288 -13.94 -11.81 -7.55
N THR A 289 -12.91 -11.18 -7.01
CA THR A 289 -12.77 -10.95 -5.58
C THR A 289 -13.81 -9.92 -5.12
N ARG A 290 -14.26 -10.01 -3.86
CA ARG A 290 -15.24 -9.08 -3.28
C ARG A 290 -14.73 -7.64 -3.28
N MET A 291 -13.42 -7.45 -3.17
CA MET A 291 -12.80 -6.13 -3.31
C MET A 291 -13.09 -5.49 -4.67
N HIS A 292 -13.25 -6.30 -5.72
CA HIS A 292 -13.54 -5.89 -7.08
C HIS A 292 -14.97 -6.25 -7.51
N GLU A 293 -15.90 -6.39 -6.56
CA GLU A 293 -17.30 -6.72 -6.86
C GLU A 293 -17.94 -5.71 -7.84
N ALA A 294 -17.59 -4.42 -7.71
CA ALA A 294 -18.05 -3.38 -8.63
C ALA A 294 -17.60 -3.60 -10.09
N GLU A 295 -16.46 -4.27 -10.29
CA GLU A 295 -15.91 -4.61 -11.60
C GLU A 295 -16.61 -5.82 -12.24
N LEU A 296 -17.37 -6.60 -11.46
CA LEU A 296 -18.04 -7.80 -11.97
C LEU A 296 -18.99 -7.47 -13.12
N ALA A 297 -19.74 -6.38 -13.02
CA ALA A 297 -20.65 -5.95 -14.09
C ALA A 297 -19.92 -5.63 -15.40
N ARG A 298 -18.70 -5.07 -15.32
CA ARG A 298 -17.88 -4.77 -16.49
C ARG A 298 -17.33 -6.04 -17.13
N ILE A 299 -16.99 -7.06 -16.34
CA ILE A 299 -16.24 -8.23 -16.82
C ILE A 299 -17.14 -9.42 -17.12
N ALA A 300 -18.30 -9.57 -16.45
CA ALA A 300 -19.12 -10.76 -16.58
C ALA A 300 -19.62 -10.99 -18.01
N GLY A 301 -20.09 -9.95 -18.70
CA GLY A 301 -20.52 -10.03 -20.10
C GLY A 301 -19.36 -10.42 -21.03
N PRO A 302 -18.29 -9.61 -21.11
CA PRO A 302 -17.07 -9.93 -21.87
C PRO A 302 -16.45 -11.29 -21.54
N GLY A 303 -16.49 -11.69 -20.27
CA GLY A 303 -15.95 -12.97 -19.80
C GLY A 303 -16.77 -14.15 -20.30
N LYS A 304 -18.11 -14.07 -20.24
CA LYS A 304 -18.99 -15.08 -20.84
C LYS A 304 -18.77 -15.19 -22.35
N GLU A 305 -18.56 -14.06 -23.03
CA GLU A 305 -18.23 -14.04 -24.45
C GLU A 305 -16.85 -14.66 -24.74
N ALA A 306 -15.83 -14.36 -23.93
CA ALA A 306 -14.51 -14.97 -24.05
C ALA A 306 -14.59 -16.50 -23.90
N LEU A 307 -15.31 -17.01 -22.90
CA LEU A 307 -15.56 -18.44 -22.74
C LEU A 307 -16.30 -19.04 -23.94
N ARG A 308 -17.28 -18.32 -24.50
CA ARG A 308 -18.00 -18.75 -25.72
C ARG A 308 -17.05 -18.87 -26.92
N LEU A 309 -16.16 -17.90 -27.13
CA LEU A 309 -15.18 -17.94 -28.23
C LEU A 309 -14.19 -19.11 -28.05
N LEU A 310 -13.70 -19.30 -26.82
CA LEU A 310 -12.74 -20.34 -26.48
C LEU A 310 -13.35 -21.75 -26.51
N SER A 311 -14.68 -21.89 -26.39
CA SER A 311 -15.39 -23.18 -26.48
C SER A 311 -15.20 -23.92 -27.82
N THR A 312 -14.68 -23.24 -28.84
CA THR A 312 -14.33 -23.82 -30.14
C THR A 312 -13.04 -24.66 -30.10
N LEU A 313 -12.26 -24.56 -29.03
CA LEU A 313 -11.02 -25.28 -28.81
C LEU A 313 -11.26 -26.56 -27.97
N PRO A 314 -10.42 -27.61 -28.12
CA PRO A 314 -10.42 -28.74 -27.20
C PRO A 314 -9.98 -28.30 -25.80
N ASP A 315 -10.54 -28.95 -24.77
CA ASP A 315 -10.29 -28.66 -23.35
C ASP A 315 -10.44 -27.18 -23.02
N ALA A 316 -11.47 -26.54 -23.59
CA ALA A 316 -11.74 -25.13 -23.44
C ALA A 316 -11.99 -24.75 -21.96
N PRO A 317 -11.55 -23.56 -21.53
CA PRO A 317 -11.88 -23.07 -20.21
C PRO A 317 -13.40 -22.90 -20.07
N VAL A 318 -13.91 -23.21 -18.88
CA VAL A 318 -15.34 -23.14 -18.56
C VAL A 318 -15.65 -22.06 -17.53
N LYS A 319 -14.62 -21.47 -16.91
CA LYS A 319 -14.76 -20.41 -15.91
C LYS A 319 -13.61 -19.41 -15.94
N ILE A 320 -13.88 -18.21 -15.44
CA ILE A 320 -12.91 -17.14 -15.25
C ILE A 320 -12.87 -16.81 -13.77
N VAL A 321 -11.68 -16.79 -13.19
CA VAL A 321 -11.48 -16.49 -11.77
C VAL A 321 -10.44 -15.39 -11.65
N GLN A 322 -10.79 -14.30 -10.97
CA GLN A 322 -9.81 -13.27 -10.64
C GLN A 322 -8.76 -13.81 -9.66
N LEU A 323 -7.49 -13.45 -9.85
CA LEU A 323 -6.47 -13.63 -8.82
C LEU A 323 -6.83 -12.88 -7.52
N ASP A 324 -6.50 -13.47 -6.38
CA ASP A 324 -6.73 -12.93 -5.02
C ASP A 324 -5.47 -12.40 -4.36
N ARG A 325 -4.39 -12.29 -5.13
CA ARG A 325 -3.12 -11.70 -4.69
C ARG A 325 -2.45 -11.02 -5.86
N ARG A 326 -1.52 -10.14 -5.56
CA ARG A 326 -0.55 -9.68 -6.55
C ARG A 326 0.52 -10.75 -6.73
N LEU A 327 0.83 -11.08 -7.98
CA LEU A 327 1.94 -11.98 -8.30
C LEU A 327 3.27 -11.25 -8.11
N GLU A 328 4.26 -11.94 -7.55
CA GLU A 328 5.62 -11.43 -7.48
C GLU A 328 6.26 -11.36 -8.89
N PRO A 329 7.25 -10.47 -9.13
CA PRO A 329 7.82 -10.27 -10.46
C PRO A 329 8.54 -11.46 -11.08
N ASP A 330 8.77 -12.54 -10.36
CA ASP A 330 9.37 -13.81 -10.81
C ASP A 330 8.39 -14.99 -10.67
N GLU A 331 7.19 -14.72 -10.19
CA GLU A 331 6.16 -15.72 -9.99
C GLU A 331 5.44 -16.01 -11.31
N VAL A 332 5.38 -17.29 -11.62
CA VAL A 332 4.65 -17.82 -12.77
C VAL A 332 3.16 -17.92 -12.40
N PRO A 333 2.23 -17.21 -13.09
CA PRO A 333 0.81 -17.21 -12.74
C PRO A 333 0.20 -18.62 -12.63
N PRO A 334 -0.82 -18.85 -11.80
CA PRO A 334 -1.57 -20.10 -11.78
C PRO A 334 -2.13 -20.45 -13.17
N ARG A 335 -2.11 -21.74 -13.53
CA ARG A 335 -2.64 -22.25 -14.81
C ARG A 335 -3.49 -23.49 -14.59
N ALA A 336 -4.64 -23.52 -15.24
CA ALA A 336 -5.48 -24.70 -15.34
C ALA A 336 -6.19 -24.69 -16.70
N ALA A 337 -6.37 -25.87 -17.31
CA ALA A 337 -7.00 -25.95 -18.64
C ALA A 337 -8.47 -25.48 -18.60
N ASP A 338 -9.17 -25.69 -17.48
CA ASP A 338 -10.58 -25.35 -17.31
C ASP A 338 -10.83 -23.89 -16.86
N THR A 339 -9.77 -23.13 -16.53
CA THR A 339 -9.88 -21.85 -15.82
C THR A 339 -9.01 -20.76 -16.45
N ILE A 340 -9.61 -19.62 -16.76
CA ILE A 340 -8.87 -18.39 -17.07
C ILE A 340 -8.63 -17.63 -15.77
N TYR A 341 -7.36 -17.42 -15.41
CA TYR A 341 -7.00 -16.56 -14.30
C TYR A 341 -6.90 -15.13 -14.79
N ALA A 342 -7.78 -14.27 -14.31
CA ALA A 342 -7.81 -12.85 -14.66
C ALA A 342 -7.07 -12.03 -13.59
N ASP A 343 -6.05 -11.29 -13.99
CA ASP A 343 -5.43 -10.30 -13.12
C ASP A 343 -6.03 -8.92 -13.40
N LEU A 344 -6.91 -8.46 -12.52
CA LEU A 344 -7.51 -7.13 -12.62
C LEU A 344 -6.55 -6.01 -12.22
N MET A 345 -5.42 -6.37 -11.62
CA MET A 345 -4.37 -5.44 -11.24
C MET A 345 -3.36 -5.25 -12.36
N ASP A 346 -3.36 -6.17 -13.31
CA ASP A 346 -2.51 -6.08 -14.48
C ASP A 346 -3.02 -5.01 -15.45
N TRP A 347 -2.07 -4.32 -16.06
CA TRP A 347 -2.32 -3.15 -16.88
C TRP A 347 -3.31 -3.40 -18.05
N PRO A 348 -3.19 -4.49 -18.84
CA PRO A 348 -4.06 -4.74 -19.99
C PRO A 348 -5.55 -4.81 -19.64
N LEU A 349 -5.91 -5.51 -18.56
CA LEU A 349 -7.30 -5.68 -18.16
C LEU A 349 -7.88 -4.44 -17.47
N ARG A 350 -7.02 -3.66 -16.80
CA ARG A 350 -7.39 -2.42 -16.12
C ARG A 350 -7.69 -1.28 -17.09
N VAL A 351 -6.92 -1.15 -18.18
CA VAL A 351 -7.16 -0.10 -19.20
C VAL A 351 -8.19 -0.49 -20.25
N ALA A 352 -8.63 -1.75 -20.26
CA ALA A 352 -9.71 -2.21 -21.14
C ALA A 352 -11.07 -1.69 -20.65
N ILE A 353 -11.48 -0.53 -21.18
CA ILE A 353 -12.77 0.11 -20.86
C ILE A 353 -13.90 -0.52 -21.70
N GLU A 354 -13.66 -0.76 -22.98
CA GLU A 354 -14.67 -1.31 -23.88
C GLU A 354 -14.88 -2.83 -23.66
N PRO A 355 -16.13 -3.32 -23.64
CA PRO A 355 -16.43 -4.75 -23.46
C PRO A 355 -15.65 -5.68 -24.40
N ARG A 356 -15.44 -5.26 -25.64
CA ARG A 356 -14.72 -6.04 -26.65
C ARG A 356 -13.22 -6.10 -26.38
N ASP A 357 -12.65 -5.04 -25.81
CA ASP A 357 -11.23 -5.02 -25.44
C ASP A 357 -10.98 -5.87 -24.18
N VAL A 358 -11.92 -5.89 -23.23
CA VAL A 358 -11.89 -6.85 -22.10
C VAL A 358 -11.92 -8.29 -22.62
N THR A 359 -12.81 -8.58 -23.57
CA THR A 359 -12.89 -9.90 -24.22
C THR A 359 -11.56 -10.25 -24.89
N ARG A 360 -10.95 -9.30 -25.63
CA ARG A 360 -9.65 -9.49 -26.30
C ARG A 360 -8.54 -9.88 -25.33
N VAL A 361 -8.45 -9.19 -24.19
CA VAL A 361 -7.46 -9.50 -23.14
C VAL A 361 -7.67 -10.92 -22.62
N LEU A 362 -8.92 -11.30 -22.32
CA LEU A 362 -9.26 -12.62 -21.75
C LEU A 362 -9.02 -13.78 -22.72
N VAL A 363 -9.20 -13.57 -24.03
CA VAL A 363 -8.90 -14.60 -25.05
C VAL A 363 -7.44 -14.59 -25.51
N GLY A 364 -6.63 -13.63 -25.06
CA GLY A 364 -5.21 -13.56 -25.33
C GLY A 364 -4.48 -14.85 -24.95
N GLY A 365 -3.58 -15.32 -25.81
CA GLY A 365 -2.91 -16.61 -25.63
C GLY A 365 -3.87 -17.81 -25.66
N ALA A 366 -5.04 -17.67 -26.29
CA ALA A 366 -6.11 -18.66 -26.27
C ALA A 366 -6.58 -19.02 -24.84
N GLY A 367 -6.64 -18.01 -23.96
CA GLY A 367 -7.14 -18.13 -22.59
C GLY A 367 -6.09 -18.54 -21.55
N THR A 368 -4.79 -18.55 -21.91
CA THR A 368 -3.70 -18.79 -20.94
C THR A 368 -3.11 -17.47 -20.44
N PRO A 369 -2.62 -17.40 -19.19
CA PRO A 369 -1.85 -16.25 -18.71
C PRO A 369 -0.48 -16.19 -19.40
N SER A 370 0.22 -15.05 -19.27
CA SER A 370 1.59 -14.88 -19.76
C SER A 370 2.54 -15.89 -19.11
N CYS A 371 3.52 -16.41 -19.86
CA CYS A 371 4.57 -17.28 -19.35
C CYS A 371 5.78 -16.53 -18.80
N TYR A 372 6.02 -15.32 -19.30
CA TYR A 372 7.07 -14.46 -18.79
C TYR A 372 6.52 -13.46 -17.78
N SER A 373 7.36 -13.15 -16.79
CA SER A 373 7.11 -12.13 -15.79
C SER A 373 7.69 -10.78 -16.21
N SER A 374 7.21 -9.69 -15.62
CA SER A 374 7.48 -8.30 -16.05
C SER A 374 8.93 -7.82 -15.90
N ARG A 375 9.89 -8.67 -15.49
CA ARG A 375 11.27 -8.28 -15.17
C ARG A 375 12.30 -8.55 -16.28
N GLY A 376 11.89 -9.08 -17.43
CA GLY A 376 12.75 -9.26 -18.59
C GLY A 376 12.04 -8.83 -19.87
N TYR A 377 12.33 -7.62 -20.35
CA TYR A 377 12.03 -7.24 -21.74
C TYR A 377 13.05 -7.94 -22.66
N ASP A 378 13.01 -9.26 -22.69
CA ASP A 378 13.79 -10.02 -23.64
C ASP A 378 12.96 -10.28 -24.91
N LYS A 379 13.61 -10.82 -25.93
CA LYS A 379 12.95 -11.14 -27.19
C LYS A 379 11.82 -12.16 -26.98
N SER A 380 11.96 -13.08 -26.02
CA SER A 380 11.00 -14.13 -25.72
C SER A 380 9.67 -13.58 -25.22
N PHE A 381 9.71 -12.56 -24.35
CA PHE A 381 8.52 -11.84 -23.88
C PHE A 381 7.77 -11.14 -25.02
N LEU A 382 8.50 -10.44 -25.90
CA LEU A 382 7.91 -9.79 -27.06
C LEU A 382 7.29 -10.82 -28.01
N ASP A 383 7.99 -11.92 -28.30
CA ASP A 383 7.45 -12.99 -29.14
C ASP A 383 6.17 -13.60 -28.55
N GLU A 384 6.09 -13.76 -27.21
CA GLU A 384 4.85 -14.17 -26.55
C GLU A 384 3.71 -13.16 -26.73
N ILE A 385 3.96 -11.86 -26.49
CA ILE A 385 2.97 -10.79 -26.71
C ILE A 385 2.38 -10.86 -28.13
N VAL A 386 3.24 -11.03 -29.14
CA VAL A 386 2.80 -11.15 -30.54
C VAL A 386 1.94 -12.39 -30.74
N ALA A 387 2.35 -13.54 -30.20
CA ALA A 387 1.59 -14.77 -30.29
C ALA A 387 0.21 -14.66 -29.61
N ARG A 388 0.14 -13.98 -28.45
CA ARG A 388 -1.11 -13.73 -27.72
C ARG A 388 -2.06 -12.83 -28.52
N THR A 389 -1.51 -11.79 -29.15
CA THR A 389 -2.27 -10.88 -30.02
C THR A 389 -2.81 -11.57 -31.27
N ILE A 390 -2.01 -12.43 -31.92
CA ILE A 390 -2.46 -13.24 -33.07
C ILE A 390 -3.61 -14.15 -32.66
N ALA A 391 -3.50 -14.84 -31.52
CA ALA A 391 -4.54 -15.72 -31.01
C ALA A 391 -5.86 -14.98 -30.74
N ALA A 392 -5.76 -13.82 -30.08
CA ALA A 392 -6.93 -13.00 -29.79
C ALA A 392 -7.59 -12.47 -31.07
N SER A 393 -6.78 -12.02 -32.04
CA SER A 393 -7.26 -11.53 -33.33
C SER A 393 -7.94 -12.62 -34.16
N TRP A 394 -7.41 -13.85 -34.12
CA TRP A 394 -8.02 -15.02 -34.75
C TRP A 394 -9.39 -15.37 -34.14
N LEU A 395 -9.48 -15.41 -32.81
CA LEU A 395 -10.74 -15.70 -32.10
C LEU A 395 -11.80 -14.61 -32.31
N LEU A 396 -11.39 -13.34 -32.40
CA LEU A 396 -12.30 -12.21 -32.57
C LEU A 396 -12.59 -11.85 -34.03
N GLY A 397 -11.86 -12.42 -34.99
CA GLY A 397 -11.99 -12.13 -36.42
C GLY A 397 -11.55 -10.73 -36.85
N GLU A 398 -10.85 -9.98 -35.99
CA GLU A 398 -10.42 -8.61 -36.24
C GLU A 398 -8.98 -8.39 -35.78
N TRP A 399 -8.19 -7.72 -36.61
CA TRP A 399 -6.85 -7.28 -36.25
C TRP A 399 -6.91 -6.05 -35.34
N LYS A 400 -6.47 -6.21 -34.10
CA LYS A 400 -6.15 -5.11 -33.19
C LYS A 400 -5.29 -5.67 -32.06
N LEU A 401 -4.28 -4.92 -31.66
CA LEU A 401 -3.39 -5.28 -30.56
C LEU A 401 -4.22 -5.46 -29.27
N VAL A 402 -3.76 -6.34 -28.38
CA VAL A 402 -4.32 -6.41 -27.02
C VAL A 402 -4.00 -5.08 -26.32
N ASN A 403 -5.02 -4.37 -25.85
CA ASN A 403 -4.84 -3.05 -25.21
C ASN A 403 -3.85 -3.15 -24.05
N GLY A 404 -2.98 -2.16 -23.91
CA GLY A 404 -1.91 -2.15 -22.90
C GLY A 404 -0.60 -2.77 -23.38
N GLU A 405 -0.60 -3.61 -24.41
CA GLU A 405 0.62 -4.16 -25.05
C GLU A 405 1.22 -3.18 -26.09
N SER A 406 0.39 -2.33 -26.71
CA SER A 406 0.81 -1.31 -27.69
C SER A 406 1.72 -0.22 -27.10
N ALA A 407 1.62 0.07 -25.81
CA ALA A 407 2.48 1.04 -25.14
C ALA A 407 3.97 0.59 -25.10
N TRP A 408 4.23 -0.70 -25.34
CA TRP A 408 5.56 -1.31 -25.27
C TRP A 408 6.15 -1.61 -26.65
N LEU A 409 5.34 -1.48 -27.72
CA LEU A 409 5.77 -1.72 -29.09
C LEU A 409 6.09 -0.36 -29.74
N SER A 410 7.29 -0.25 -30.33
CA SER A 410 7.58 0.88 -31.21
C SER A 410 6.71 0.80 -32.48
N GLU A 411 6.50 1.92 -33.18
CA GLU A 411 5.78 1.93 -34.47
C GLU A 411 6.37 0.91 -35.47
N GLN A 412 7.70 0.73 -35.45
CA GLN A 412 8.38 -0.27 -36.26
C GLN A 412 7.98 -1.71 -35.89
N SER A 413 7.75 -1.98 -34.60
CA SER A 413 7.32 -3.28 -34.10
C SER A 413 5.87 -3.57 -34.48
N GLU A 414 5.00 -2.56 -34.53
CA GLU A 414 3.60 -2.75 -34.96
C GLU A 414 3.49 -3.27 -36.40
N GLY A 415 4.32 -2.75 -37.31
CA GLY A 415 4.38 -3.22 -38.69
C GLY A 415 4.86 -4.66 -38.82
N GLU A 416 5.86 -5.06 -38.04
CA GLU A 416 6.34 -6.46 -37.99
C GLU A 416 5.25 -7.40 -37.47
N VAL A 417 4.52 -6.98 -36.44
CA VAL A 417 3.45 -7.75 -35.81
C VAL A 417 2.25 -7.91 -36.74
N ALA A 418 1.88 -6.86 -37.49
CA ALA A 418 0.88 -6.95 -38.55
C ALA A 418 1.32 -7.91 -39.67
N GLY A 419 2.60 -7.88 -40.07
CA GLY A 419 3.14 -8.82 -41.07
C GLY A 419 3.06 -10.28 -40.61
N LYS A 420 3.39 -10.56 -39.35
CA LYS A 420 3.25 -11.91 -38.74
C LYS A 420 1.79 -12.36 -38.67
N TRP A 421 0.86 -11.45 -38.38
CA TRP A 421 -0.57 -11.74 -38.44
C TRP A 421 -1.05 -12.10 -39.84
N GLU A 422 -0.68 -11.32 -40.86
CA GLU A 422 -1.07 -11.63 -42.25
C GLU A 422 -0.48 -12.97 -42.73
N ALA A 423 0.75 -13.28 -42.33
CA ALA A 423 1.37 -14.58 -42.60
C ALA A 423 0.57 -15.74 -41.95
N PHE A 424 0.13 -15.57 -40.71
CA PHE A 424 -0.72 -16.55 -40.03
C PHE A 424 -2.11 -16.67 -40.69
N ARG A 425 -2.71 -15.53 -41.04
CA ARG A 425 -4.04 -15.44 -41.67
C ARG A 425 -4.09 -16.06 -43.06
N ALA A 426 -2.97 -16.07 -43.78
CA ALA A 426 -2.84 -16.69 -45.10
C ALA A 426 -2.85 -18.24 -45.05
N LEU A 427 -2.67 -18.85 -43.87
CA LEU A 427 -2.69 -20.31 -43.71
C LEU A 427 -4.11 -20.88 -43.90
N PRO A 428 -4.25 -22.16 -44.28
CA PRO A 428 -5.55 -22.84 -44.28
C PRO A 428 -6.24 -22.81 -42.90
N PRO A 429 -7.58 -22.68 -42.80
CA PRO A 429 -8.29 -22.55 -41.53
C PRO A 429 -8.06 -23.70 -40.53
N ASP A 430 -7.91 -24.92 -41.04
CA ASP A 430 -7.58 -26.12 -40.25
C ASP A 430 -6.16 -26.05 -39.66
N VAL A 431 -5.20 -25.55 -40.44
CA VAL A 431 -3.82 -25.32 -39.98
C VAL A 431 -3.78 -24.20 -38.94
N GLN A 432 -4.49 -23.09 -39.17
CA GLN A 432 -4.62 -22.01 -38.17
C GLN A 432 -5.15 -22.56 -36.85
N ARG A 433 -6.25 -23.32 -36.90
CA ARG A 433 -6.86 -23.93 -35.71
C ARG A 433 -5.90 -24.87 -34.99
N ALA A 434 -5.21 -25.75 -35.73
CA ALA A 434 -4.23 -26.67 -35.15
C ALA A 434 -3.08 -25.92 -34.44
N ARG A 435 -2.60 -24.83 -35.01
CA ARG A 435 -1.52 -24.00 -34.43
C ARG A 435 -1.99 -23.22 -33.19
N ILE A 436 -3.22 -22.71 -33.17
CA ILE A 436 -3.81 -22.08 -31.97
C ILE A 436 -3.94 -23.09 -30.83
N ILE A 437 -4.35 -24.32 -31.13
CA ILE A 437 -4.43 -25.39 -30.14
C ILE A 437 -3.03 -25.69 -29.57
N ALA A 438 -2.02 -25.83 -30.44
CA ALA A 438 -0.64 -26.08 -30.03
C ALA A 438 -0.06 -24.92 -29.20
N GLN A 439 -0.33 -23.68 -29.58
CA GLN A 439 0.05 -22.49 -28.81
C GLN A 439 -0.56 -22.52 -27.42
N ARG A 440 -1.86 -22.84 -27.30
CA ARG A 440 -2.53 -22.95 -26.00
C ARG A 440 -1.85 -24.00 -25.11
N GLN A 441 -1.51 -25.17 -25.66
CA GLN A 441 -0.81 -26.22 -24.90
C GLN A 441 0.58 -25.77 -24.44
N ALA A 442 1.30 -25.03 -25.28
CA ALA A 442 2.55 -24.38 -24.90
C ALA A 442 2.34 -23.32 -23.79
N GLY A 443 1.28 -22.51 -23.87
CA GLY A 443 0.92 -21.52 -22.86
C GLY A 443 0.51 -22.13 -21.51
N LEU A 444 -0.12 -23.31 -21.50
CA LEU A 444 -0.48 -24.03 -20.28
C LEU A 444 0.72 -24.60 -19.54
N THR A 445 1.78 -24.99 -20.26
CA THR A 445 2.99 -25.60 -19.69
C THR A 445 4.17 -24.63 -19.59
N CYS A 446 4.07 -23.47 -20.23
CA CYS A 446 5.18 -22.54 -20.48
C CYS A 446 6.40 -23.19 -21.11
N GLN A 447 6.16 -24.12 -22.02
CA GLN A 447 7.20 -24.81 -22.80
C GLN A 447 7.03 -24.51 -24.29
N GLY A 448 8.14 -24.21 -24.94
CA GLY A 448 8.19 -23.88 -26.36
C GLY A 448 7.94 -22.40 -26.65
N LYS A 449 8.34 -21.96 -27.85
CA LYS A 449 8.18 -20.59 -28.31
C LYS A 449 6.82 -20.45 -29.00
N GLN A 450 5.87 -19.80 -28.32
CA GLN A 450 4.49 -19.68 -28.79
C GLN A 450 4.37 -19.07 -30.19
N LEU A 451 5.21 -18.08 -30.52
CA LEU A 451 5.20 -17.44 -31.83
C LEU A 451 5.69 -18.37 -32.95
N ASP A 452 6.74 -19.13 -32.68
CA ASP A 452 7.30 -20.08 -33.65
C ASP A 452 6.28 -21.17 -33.98
N ILE A 453 5.52 -21.64 -32.99
CA ILE A 453 4.40 -22.58 -33.17
C ILE A 453 3.34 -22.00 -34.12
N LEU A 454 3.00 -20.72 -33.99
CA LEU A 454 2.02 -20.06 -34.85
C LEU A 454 2.52 -19.84 -36.27
N LEU A 455 3.80 -19.52 -36.46
CA LEU A 455 4.36 -19.19 -37.78
C LEU A 455 4.97 -20.41 -38.49
N GLY A 456 5.20 -21.52 -37.77
CA GLY A 456 5.80 -22.74 -38.32
C GLY A 456 7.34 -22.69 -38.32
N GLY A 457 7.93 -21.87 -37.45
CA GLY A 457 9.37 -21.88 -37.18
C GLY A 457 9.72 -23.09 -36.31
N ALA A 458 10.77 -23.82 -36.69
CA ALA A 458 11.34 -24.91 -35.89
C ALA A 458 12.46 -24.40 -34.98
#